data_AF-Q4N372-F1
#
_entry.id   AF-Q4N372-F1
#
_cell.length_a   1.000
_cell.length_b   1.000
_cell.length_c   1.000
_cell.angle_alpha   90.00
_cell.angle_beta   90.00
_cell.angle_gamma   90.00
#
_symmetry.space_group_name_H-M   'P 1'
#
loop_
_entity.id
_entity.type
_entity.pdbx_description
1 polymer ?
#
loop_
_entity_poly.entity_id
_entity_poly.type
_entity_poly.pdbx_seq_one_letter_code
_entity_poly.pdbx_strand_id
1 'polypeptide(L)'
;MSQPYQSLTNTQNNSNIVKIMTQMDYRAEIINGKPVLYRRTNNRSDWDDITHTLYSLDELEFYDLELNYAKFTELLRKLRGLIYTIKLGPKCYHVKFGDKLVWSYCADPFRRLPFELLFNLENNTMNLLFSDGTIRGLNMEGYDTDWPEPGKPLTKLNDTKLLTHEKLNVFLFSQEKRCYKLEICDKIIWKHEENRPFPLSCIVENDTFTLVFPINTPYITHNGATNDTFTFSFKP
;
A
#
# COMPACT_ATOMS: atom_id res chain seq x y z
N MET A 1 -72.98 23.89 7.19
CA MET A 1 -73.05 23.00 6.01
C MET A 1 -72.26 23.65 4.87
N SER A 2 -71.17 23.00 4.50
CA SER A 2 -70.53 22.86 3.18
C SER A 2 -70.54 24.00 2.14
N GLN A 3 -69.30 24.40 1.83
CA GLN A 3 -68.70 25.16 0.71
C GLN A 3 -69.02 24.59 -0.71
N PRO A 4 -68.66 25.24 -1.86
CA PRO A 4 -67.24 25.50 -2.20
C PRO A 4 -66.83 26.74 -3.05
N TYR A 5 -65.59 27.17 -2.74
CA TYR A 5 -64.45 27.55 -3.60
C TYR A 5 -64.65 28.16 -4.99
N GLN A 6 -64.03 29.33 -5.22
CA GLN A 6 -62.84 29.47 -6.09
C GLN A 6 -61.96 30.64 -5.63
N SER A 7 -60.69 30.38 -5.34
CA SER A 7 -59.64 31.38 -5.12
C SER A 7 -58.54 31.19 -6.17
N LEU A 8 -58.38 32.18 -7.03
CA LEU A 8 -57.22 32.39 -7.88
C LEU A 8 -55.97 32.57 -7.02
N THR A 9 -54.94 31.72 -7.17
CA THR A 9 -53.55 32.15 -6.93
C THR A 9 -52.54 31.24 -7.65
N ASN A 10 -51.55 31.94 -8.22
CA ASN A 10 -50.14 31.60 -8.36
C ASN A 10 -49.74 30.38 -9.21
N THR A 11 -49.34 30.72 -10.42
CA THR A 11 -48.30 30.05 -11.21
C THR A 11 -47.04 29.86 -10.36
N GLN A 12 -46.82 28.66 -9.81
CA GLN A 12 -45.49 28.24 -9.37
C GLN A 12 -44.73 27.67 -10.56
N ASN A 13 -43.67 28.37 -10.95
CA ASN A 13 -42.62 27.86 -11.82
C ASN A 13 -41.93 26.67 -11.14
N ASN A 14 -42.39 25.45 -11.42
CA ASN A 14 -41.62 24.24 -11.16
C ASN A 14 -40.66 24.01 -12.32
N SER A 15 -39.53 24.71 -12.28
CA SER A 15 -38.33 24.30 -13.02
C SER A 15 -37.79 23.03 -12.35
N ASN A 16 -38.28 21.87 -12.79
CA ASN A 16 -37.64 20.59 -12.53
C ASN A 16 -36.26 20.62 -13.19
N ILE A 17 -35.24 21.05 -12.45
CA ILE A 17 -33.84 20.78 -12.79
C ILE A 17 -33.66 19.27 -12.59
N VAL A 18 -33.99 18.50 -13.62
CA VAL A 18 -33.49 17.14 -13.76
C VAL A 18 -31.98 17.31 -13.90
N LYS A 19 -31.27 17.13 -12.79
CA LYS A 19 -29.81 16.96 -12.79
C LYS A 19 -29.58 15.66 -13.57
N ILE A 20 -29.41 15.77 -14.89
CA ILE A 20 -29.00 14.65 -15.73
C ILE A 20 -27.64 14.23 -15.18
N MET A 21 -27.62 13.20 -14.32
CA MET A 21 -26.39 12.53 -13.95
C MET A 21 -25.84 11.97 -15.25
N THR A 22 -24.83 12.63 -15.82
CA THR A 22 -24.07 12.11 -16.95
C THR A 22 -23.46 10.79 -16.50
N GLN A 23 -24.02 9.68 -16.98
CA GLN A 23 -23.46 8.35 -16.74
C GLN A 23 -22.14 8.27 -17.52
N MET A 24 -21.03 8.42 -16.79
CA MET A 24 -19.70 8.21 -17.36
C MET A 24 -19.48 6.71 -17.48
N ASP A 25 -19.06 6.28 -18.67
CA ASP A 25 -18.64 4.89 -18.89
C ASP A 25 -17.13 4.84 -19.00
N TYR A 26 -16.54 3.77 -18.47
CA TYR A 26 -15.13 3.47 -18.54
C TYR A 26 -14.90 2.11 -19.18
N ARG A 27 -13.81 1.98 -19.94
CA ARG A 27 -13.29 0.69 -20.40
C ARG A 27 -11.78 0.72 -20.38
N ALA A 28 -11.16 -0.43 -20.21
CA ALA A 28 -9.73 -0.57 -20.27
C ALA A 28 -9.31 -1.77 -21.11
N GLU A 29 -8.11 -1.70 -21.68
CA GLU A 29 -7.46 -2.82 -22.35
C GLU A 29 -5.96 -2.84 -22.00
N ILE A 30 -5.26 -3.89 -22.41
CA ILE A 30 -3.80 -3.99 -22.23
C ILE A 30 -3.13 -3.78 -23.59
N ILE A 31 -2.30 -2.74 -23.70
CA ILE A 31 -1.45 -2.48 -24.87
C ILE A 31 0.01 -2.53 -24.43
N ASN A 32 0.83 -3.34 -25.11
CA ASN A 32 2.25 -3.55 -24.78
C ASN A 32 2.49 -3.88 -23.29
N GLY A 33 1.56 -4.64 -22.71
CA GLY A 33 1.63 -5.01 -21.31
C GLY A 33 1.24 -3.91 -20.32
N LYS A 34 0.84 -2.71 -20.73
CA LYS A 34 0.34 -1.63 -19.86
C LYS A 34 -1.17 -1.43 -20.00
N PRO A 35 -1.89 -1.00 -18.96
CA PRO A 35 -3.29 -0.64 -19.09
C PRO A 35 -3.44 0.65 -19.89
N VAL A 36 -4.44 0.68 -20.76
CA VAL A 36 -4.92 1.89 -21.44
C VAL A 36 -6.37 2.10 -21.03
N LEU A 37 -6.67 3.29 -20.50
CA LEU A 37 -7.99 3.62 -19.94
C LEU A 37 -8.70 4.62 -20.85
N TYR A 38 -9.93 4.27 -21.20
CA TYR A 38 -10.82 5.15 -21.95
C TYR A 38 -12.03 5.54 -21.13
N ARG A 39 -12.51 6.76 -21.39
CA ARG A 39 -13.74 7.30 -20.81
C ARG A 39 -14.64 7.83 -21.92
N ARG A 40 -15.95 7.74 -21.71
CA ARG A 40 -16.94 8.50 -22.50
C ARG A 40 -18.01 9.08 -21.59
N THR A 41 -18.55 10.23 -21.98
CA THR A 41 -19.54 10.99 -21.19
C THR A 41 -20.98 10.52 -21.38
N ASN A 42 -21.25 9.82 -22.47
CA ASN A 42 -22.52 9.14 -22.76
C ASN A 42 -22.29 8.12 -23.89
N ASN A 43 -23.32 7.34 -24.22
CA ASN A 43 -23.24 6.27 -25.22
C ASN A 43 -23.13 6.76 -26.69
N ARG A 44 -23.25 8.07 -26.94
CA ARG A 44 -23.11 8.68 -28.28
C ARG A 44 -21.77 9.38 -28.48
N SER A 45 -21.04 9.66 -27.40
CA SER A 45 -19.71 10.26 -27.46
C SER A 45 -18.65 9.24 -27.88
N ASP A 46 -17.61 9.72 -28.53
CA ASP A 46 -16.40 8.94 -28.78
C ASP A 46 -15.70 8.59 -27.47
N TRP A 47 -14.81 7.59 -27.54
CA TRP A 47 -13.97 7.20 -26.41
C TRP A 47 -12.73 8.08 -26.36
N ASP A 48 -12.55 8.78 -25.24
CA ASP A 48 -11.36 9.57 -24.96
C ASP A 48 -10.32 8.69 -24.25
N ASP A 49 -9.09 8.65 -24.75
CA ASP A 49 -7.95 8.06 -24.04
C ASP A 49 -7.52 9.00 -22.89
N ILE A 50 -7.71 8.51 -21.67
CA ILE A 50 -7.36 9.23 -20.43
C ILE A 50 -6.24 8.53 -19.68
N THR A 51 -5.46 7.67 -20.33
CA THR A 51 -4.36 6.90 -19.70
C THR A 51 -3.35 7.81 -19.02
N HIS A 52 -3.13 9.02 -19.54
CA HIS A 52 -2.24 10.02 -18.97
C HIS A 52 -2.67 10.54 -17.58
N THR A 53 -3.91 10.29 -17.14
CA THR A 53 -4.38 10.65 -15.80
C THR A 53 -4.03 9.59 -14.75
N LEU A 54 -3.52 8.44 -15.18
CA LEU A 54 -3.16 7.33 -14.31
C LEU A 54 -1.75 7.50 -13.74
N TYR A 55 -1.51 6.92 -12.56
CA TYR A 55 -0.16 6.72 -12.07
C TYR A 55 0.68 5.91 -13.07
N SER A 56 1.92 6.36 -13.29
CA SER A 56 2.86 5.69 -14.17
C SER A 56 3.36 4.39 -13.53
N LEU A 57 3.04 3.25 -14.14
CA LEU A 57 3.55 1.96 -13.65
C LEU A 57 5.07 1.83 -13.80
N ASP A 58 5.70 2.63 -14.68
CA ASP A 58 7.17 2.62 -14.85
C ASP A 58 7.91 3.10 -13.61
N GLU A 59 7.22 3.81 -12.71
CA GLU A 59 7.77 4.29 -11.45
C GLU A 59 7.74 3.22 -10.35
N LEU A 60 7.08 2.08 -10.56
CA LEU A 60 6.99 1.01 -9.57
C LEU A 60 8.20 0.10 -9.56
N GLU A 61 8.77 -0.05 -8.36
CA GLU A 61 9.83 -1.00 -8.05
C GLU A 61 9.43 -1.83 -6.82
N PHE A 62 9.58 -3.15 -6.92
CA PHE A 62 9.21 -4.10 -5.85
C PHE A 62 10.46 -4.77 -5.33
N TYR A 63 10.73 -4.64 -4.04
CA TYR A 63 11.97 -5.14 -3.43
C TYR A 63 11.72 -6.31 -2.50
N ASP A 64 12.64 -7.27 -2.49
CA ASP A 64 12.75 -8.26 -1.43
C ASP A 64 13.53 -7.75 -0.22
N LEU A 65 13.69 -8.62 0.79
CA LEU A 65 14.39 -8.29 2.03
C LEU A 65 15.86 -7.93 1.81
N GLU A 66 16.50 -8.52 0.80
CA GLU A 66 17.90 -8.26 0.45
C GLU A 66 18.03 -7.08 -0.54
N LEU A 67 16.91 -6.42 -0.84
CA LEU A 67 16.77 -5.33 -1.80
C LEU A 67 17.09 -5.71 -3.24
N ASN A 68 16.93 -7.00 -3.59
CA ASN A 68 16.77 -7.37 -4.98
C ASN A 68 15.40 -6.88 -5.44
N TYR A 69 15.35 -6.25 -6.61
CA TYR A 69 14.10 -5.69 -7.12
C TYR A 69 13.70 -6.25 -8.46
N ALA A 70 12.39 -6.23 -8.70
CA ALA A 70 11.80 -6.47 -10.01
C ALA A 70 11.07 -5.21 -10.46
N LYS A 71 11.19 -4.90 -11.74
CA LYS A 71 10.35 -3.87 -12.37
C LYS A 71 8.99 -4.46 -12.70
N PHE A 72 7.95 -3.63 -12.75
CA PHE A 72 6.62 -4.13 -13.11
C PHE A 72 6.60 -4.80 -14.51
N THR A 73 7.48 -4.39 -15.43
CA THR A 73 7.64 -4.99 -16.78
C THR A 73 8.06 -6.45 -16.77
N GLU A 74 8.65 -6.92 -15.67
CA GLU A 74 9.11 -8.31 -15.50
C GLU A 74 8.05 -9.21 -14.86
N LEU A 75 6.96 -8.62 -14.36
CA LEU A 75 5.93 -9.32 -13.59
C LEU A 75 4.75 -9.75 -14.46
N LEU A 76 4.07 -10.81 -14.04
CA LEU A 76 2.84 -11.27 -14.68
C LEU A 76 1.70 -10.29 -14.39
N ARG A 77 0.90 -9.99 -15.42
CA ARG A 77 -0.09 -8.91 -15.39
C ARG A 77 -1.41 -9.39 -15.99
N LYS A 78 -2.52 -8.92 -15.44
CA LYS A 78 -3.86 -9.25 -15.92
C LYS A 78 -4.78 -8.05 -15.73
N LEU A 79 -5.73 -7.88 -16.65
CA LEU A 79 -6.81 -6.91 -16.53
C LEU A 79 -8.13 -7.65 -16.34
N ARG A 80 -8.93 -7.24 -15.35
CA ARG A 80 -10.30 -7.73 -15.14
C ARG A 80 -11.21 -6.53 -14.88
N GLY A 81 -12.03 -6.18 -15.87
CA GLY A 81 -12.80 -4.93 -15.83
C GLY A 81 -11.83 -3.74 -15.79
N LEU A 82 -11.93 -2.92 -14.76
CA LEU A 82 -11.05 -1.76 -14.53
C LEU A 82 -9.96 -2.01 -13.49
N ILE A 83 -9.77 -3.27 -13.07
CA ILE A 83 -8.72 -3.65 -12.13
C ILE A 83 -7.57 -4.28 -12.90
N TYR A 84 -6.43 -3.61 -12.89
CA TYR A 84 -5.17 -4.07 -13.44
C TYR A 84 -4.32 -4.69 -12.33
N THR A 85 -4.13 -6.00 -12.39
CA THR A 85 -3.44 -6.79 -11.38
C THR A 85 -2.00 -7.08 -11.82
N ILE A 86 -1.06 -6.85 -10.91
CA ILE A 86 0.35 -7.20 -11.05
C ILE A 86 0.66 -8.29 -10.01
N LYS A 87 1.06 -9.47 -10.47
CA LYS A 87 1.39 -10.58 -9.57
C LYS A 87 2.79 -10.36 -8.99
N LEU A 88 2.82 -10.22 -7.67
CA LEU A 88 4.05 -10.11 -6.90
C LEU A 88 4.55 -11.51 -6.53
N GLY A 89 5.85 -11.62 -6.26
CA GLY A 89 6.39 -12.80 -5.61
C GLY A 89 6.09 -12.79 -4.11
N PRO A 90 6.13 -13.95 -3.42
CA PRO A 90 5.91 -14.05 -1.97
C PRO A 90 7.01 -13.37 -1.13
N LYS A 91 7.89 -12.58 -1.73
CA LYS A 91 9.07 -11.96 -1.12
C LYS A 91 9.02 -10.44 -1.18
N CYS A 92 7.90 -9.80 -1.49
CA CYS A 92 7.85 -8.33 -1.56
C CYS A 92 7.82 -7.71 -0.16
N TYR A 93 8.92 -7.08 0.26
CA TYR A 93 9.08 -6.40 1.55
C TYR A 93 8.94 -4.88 1.44
N HIS A 94 9.22 -4.32 0.26
CA HIS A 94 9.10 -2.89 0.02
C HIS A 94 8.51 -2.61 -1.36
N VAL A 95 7.76 -1.51 -1.45
CA VAL A 95 7.29 -0.95 -2.71
C VAL A 95 7.75 0.49 -2.78
N LYS A 96 8.45 0.83 -3.86
CA LYS A 96 8.87 2.19 -4.19
C LYS A 96 8.09 2.66 -5.41
N PHE A 97 7.74 3.94 -5.39
CA PHE A 97 7.11 4.64 -6.51
C PHE A 97 7.91 5.91 -6.79
N GLY A 98 8.67 5.91 -7.89
CA GLY A 98 9.59 6.98 -8.23
C GLY A 98 10.64 7.12 -7.12
N ASP A 99 10.64 8.27 -6.43
CA ASP A 99 11.58 8.59 -5.36
C ASP A 99 10.97 8.39 -3.96
N LYS A 100 9.84 7.68 -3.85
CA LYS A 100 9.10 7.52 -2.61
C LYS A 100 8.99 6.07 -2.19
N LEU A 101 9.27 5.80 -0.92
CA LEU A 101 8.91 4.53 -0.30
C LEU A 101 7.41 4.58 0.04
N VAL A 102 6.57 3.85 -0.69
CA VAL A 102 5.09 3.91 -0.56
C VAL A 102 4.50 2.78 0.27
N TRP A 103 5.27 1.71 0.49
CA TRP A 103 4.96 0.67 1.45
C TRP A 103 6.21 -0.07 1.91
N SER A 104 6.21 -0.50 3.17
CA SER A 104 7.24 -1.36 3.74
C SER A 104 6.65 -2.26 4.81
N TYR A 105 6.96 -3.56 4.72
CA TYR A 105 6.65 -4.52 5.79
C TYR A 105 7.27 -4.13 7.14
N CYS A 106 8.41 -3.42 7.13
CA CYS A 106 9.05 -2.94 8.35
C CYS A 106 8.24 -1.85 9.07
N ALA A 107 7.31 -1.18 8.39
CA ALA A 107 6.46 -0.13 8.95
C ALA A 107 5.01 -0.59 9.16
N ASP A 108 4.51 -1.46 8.28
CA ASP A 108 3.17 -2.04 8.35
C ASP A 108 3.27 -3.58 8.29
N PRO A 109 3.72 -4.23 9.39
CA PRO A 109 3.93 -5.67 9.41
C PRO A 109 2.59 -6.39 9.39
N PHE A 110 2.46 -7.34 8.48
CA PHE A 110 1.25 -8.15 8.32
C PHE A 110 1.57 -9.65 8.37
N ARG A 111 0.55 -10.49 8.64
CA ARG A 111 0.72 -11.94 8.84
C ARG A 111 1.47 -12.64 7.72
N ARG A 112 1.34 -12.13 6.49
CA ARG A 112 2.05 -12.60 5.29
C ARG A 112 2.46 -11.40 4.43
N LEU A 113 3.34 -11.65 3.46
CA LEU A 113 3.72 -10.67 2.46
C LEU A 113 2.63 -10.56 1.37
N PRO A 114 2.51 -9.39 0.72
CA PRO A 114 1.56 -9.21 -0.37
C PRO A 114 1.97 -10.07 -1.57
N PHE A 115 0.98 -10.56 -2.32
CA PHE A 115 1.22 -11.38 -3.50
C PHE A 115 0.65 -10.78 -4.79
N GLU A 116 -0.17 -9.73 -4.70
CA GLU A 116 -0.67 -8.97 -5.84
C GLU A 116 -0.72 -7.47 -5.51
N LEU A 117 -0.40 -6.63 -6.51
CA LEU A 117 -0.78 -5.23 -6.54
C LEU A 117 -2.02 -5.08 -7.43
N LEU A 118 -3.05 -4.45 -6.89
CA LEU A 118 -4.32 -4.17 -7.53
C LEU A 118 -4.38 -2.68 -7.87
N PHE A 119 -4.25 -2.35 -9.15
CA PHE A 119 -4.41 -0.99 -9.64
C PHE A 119 -5.84 -0.78 -10.15
N ASN A 120 -6.63 -0.03 -9.40
CA ASN A 120 -7.95 0.40 -9.83
C ASN A 120 -7.79 1.62 -10.76
N LEU A 121 -8.06 1.40 -12.04
CA LEU A 121 -7.90 2.39 -13.09
C LEU A 121 -8.96 3.50 -13.00
N GLU A 122 -10.15 3.21 -12.50
CA GLU A 122 -11.23 4.20 -12.40
C GLU A 122 -10.92 5.26 -11.34
N ASN A 123 -10.47 4.80 -10.17
CA ASN A 123 -10.19 5.68 -9.02
C ASN A 123 -8.72 6.11 -8.96
N ASN A 124 -7.89 5.61 -9.88
CA ASN A 124 -6.45 5.78 -9.87
C ASN A 124 -5.80 5.44 -8.50
N THR A 125 -6.18 4.30 -7.91
CA THR A 125 -5.68 3.85 -6.60
C THR A 125 -4.98 2.50 -6.70
N MET A 126 -3.85 2.36 -6.01
CA MET A 126 -3.13 1.09 -5.91
C MET A 126 -3.27 0.48 -4.53
N ASN A 127 -3.50 -0.83 -4.49
CA ASN A 127 -3.64 -1.58 -3.25
C ASN A 127 -2.81 -2.87 -3.30
N LEU A 128 -2.36 -3.34 -2.15
CA LEU A 128 -1.74 -4.64 -1.96
C LEU A 128 -2.77 -5.65 -1.50
N LEU A 129 -2.79 -6.82 -2.13
CA LEU A 129 -3.59 -7.97 -1.73
C LEU A 129 -2.70 -9.01 -1.03
N PHE A 130 -3.14 -9.39 0.17
CA PHE A 130 -2.46 -10.33 1.04
C PHE A 130 -3.14 -11.69 1.03
N SER A 131 -2.38 -12.75 1.30
CA SER A 131 -2.82 -14.15 1.19
C SER A 131 -4.05 -14.53 2.03
N ASP A 132 -4.41 -13.74 3.03
CA ASP A 132 -5.59 -13.95 3.87
C ASP A 132 -6.83 -13.18 3.34
N GLY A 133 -6.72 -12.57 2.16
CA GLY A 133 -7.76 -11.78 1.52
C GLY A 133 -7.76 -10.30 1.92
N THR A 134 -6.89 -9.89 2.84
CA THR A 134 -6.79 -8.49 3.26
C THR A 134 -6.28 -7.62 2.13
N ILE A 135 -6.85 -6.42 2.01
CA ILE A 135 -6.42 -5.39 1.06
C ILE A 135 -5.94 -4.17 1.85
N ARG A 136 -4.80 -3.59 1.43
CA ARG A 136 -4.25 -2.33 1.99
C ARG A 136 -3.93 -1.36 0.86
N GLY A 137 -4.37 -0.12 0.98
CA GLY A 137 -3.99 0.94 0.03
C GLY A 137 -2.51 1.30 0.17
N LEU A 138 -1.85 1.54 -0.96
CA LEU A 138 -0.53 2.16 -0.95
C LEU A 138 -0.68 3.63 -0.55
N ASN A 139 0.22 4.11 0.32
CA ASN A 139 0.34 5.54 0.55
C ASN A 139 1.23 6.15 -0.54
N MET A 140 0.59 6.72 -1.57
CA MET A 140 1.31 7.36 -2.69
C MET A 140 2.03 8.66 -2.29
N GLU A 141 1.77 9.21 -1.11
CA GLU A 141 2.56 10.33 -0.56
C GLU A 141 3.96 9.88 -0.13
N GLY A 142 4.08 8.61 0.30
CA GLY A 142 5.30 7.99 0.81
C GLY A 142 5.53 8.21 2.30
N TYR A 143 6.43 7.41 2.88
CA TYR A 143 6.98 7.71 4.20
C TYR A 143 7.93 8.91 4.13
N ASP A 144 7.94 9.74 5.17
CA ASP A 144 8.98 10.76 5.33
C ASP A 144 10.27 10.08 5.82
N THR A 145 11.25 10.05 4.92
CA THR A 145 12.54 9.39 5.10
C THR A 145 13.52 9.84 4.03
N ASP A 146 14.81 9.77 4.32
CA ASP A 146 15.92 10.02 3.39
C ASP A 146 16.49 8.71 2.78
N TRP A 147 15.78 7.59 2.92
CA TRP A 147 16.27 6.29 2.43
C TRP A 147 16.23 6.17 0.89
N PRO A 148 15.10 6.44 0.20
CA PRO A 148 15.11 6.47 -1.27
C PRO A 148 15.94 7.65 -1.79
N GLU A 149 16.96 7.35 -2.59
CA GLU A 149 17.69 8.37 -3.33
C GLU A 149 17.00 8.67 -4.67
N PRO A 150 16.83 9.94 -5.08
CA PRO A 150 16.17 10.29 -6.33
C PRO A 150 16.77 9.60 -7.56
N GLY A 151 15.92 8.97 -8.36
CA GLY A 151 16.29 8.25 -9.58
C GLY A 151 17.14 7.00 -9.37
N LYS A 152 17.32 6.52 -8.14
CA LYS A 152 18.12 5.33 -7.82
C LYS A 152 17.29 4.22 -7.18
N PRO A 153 17.68 2.95 -7.37
CA PRO A 153 17.11 1.84 -6.60
C PRO A 153 17.37 1.98 -5.10
N LEU A 154 16.55 1.31 -4.26
CA LEU A 154 16.82 1.23 -2.83
C LEU A 154 18.16 0.52 -2.57
N THR A 155 18.94 1.07 -1.65
CA THR A 155 20.24 0.54 -1.25
C THR A 155 20.19 0.01 0.17
N LYS A 156 21.10 -0.91 0.49
CA LYS A 156 21.23 -1.44 1.85
C LYS A 156 21.57 -0.30 2.81
N LEU A 157 20.94 -0.34 3.98
CA LEU A 157 21.20 0.60 5.03
C LEU A 157 22.58 0.35 5.62
N ASN A 158 23.39 1.40 5.77
CA ASN A 158 24.64 1.35 6.53
C ASN A 158 24.37 1.69 8.01
N ASP A 159 23.39 2.56 8.26
CA ASP A 159 22.98 3.00 9.59
C ASP A 159 21.48 2.75 9.81
N THR A 160 20.99 2.97 11.03
CA THR A 160 19.56 3.01 11.31
C THR A 160 18.91 4.17 10.56
N LYS A 161 17.66 3.95 10.13
CA LYS A 161 16.85 4.97 9.46
C LYS A 161 15.53 5.15 10.17
N LEU A 162 15.04 6.38 10.19
CA LEU A 162 13.70 6.70 10.66
C LEU A 162 12.78 6.80 9.45
N LEU A 163 11.68 6.06 9.50
CA LEU A 163 10.49 6.32 8.67
C LEU A 163 9.46 6.99 9.57
N THR A 164 8.84 8.07 9.10
CA THR A 164 7.68 8.64 9.78
C THR A 164 6.47 8.72 8.86
N HIS A 165 5.29 8.53 9.44
CA HIS A 165 4.01 8.73 8.77
C HIS A 165 2.93 8.98 9.81
N GLU A 166 2.30 10.14 9.78
CA GLU A 166 1.33 10.57 10.80
C GLU A 166 1.88 10.46 12.24
N LYS A 167 1.38 9.49 13.03
CA LYS A 167 1.82 9.21 14.41
C LYS A 167 2.79 8.02 14.51
N LEU A 168 3.07 7.37 13.39
CA LEU A 168 3.94 6.21 13.30
C LEU A 168 5.39 6.66 13.18
N ASN A 169 6.24 6.19 14.10
CA ASN A 169 7.69 6.28 13.98
C ASN A 169 8.26 4.88 13.84
N VAL A 170 9.12 4.65 12.85
CA VAL A 170 9.71 3.33 12.58
C VAL A 170 11.21 3.46 12.49
N PHE A 171 11.91 2.83 13.41
CA PHE A 171 13.37 2.72 13.39
C PHE A 171 13.74 1.45 12.63
N LEU A 172 14.26 1.61 11.41
CA LEU A 172 14.84 0.53 10.62
C LEU A 172 16.24 0.20 11.13
N PHE A 173 16.54 -1.09 11.26
CA PHE A 173 17.86 -1.58 11.63
C PHE A 173 18.65 -2.00 10.39
N SER A 174 19.94 -1.68 10.36
CA SER A 174 20.84 -2.15 9.30
C SER A 174 21.49 -3.48 9.66
N GLN A 175 22.13 -4.12 8.68
CA GLN A 175 22.94 -5.32 8.93
C GLN A 175 24.15 -5.02 9.83
N GLU A 176 24.66 -3.78 9.77
CA GLU A 176 25.79 -3.29 10.57
C GLU A 176 25.37 -2.83 11.97
N LYS A 177 24.16 -2.27 12.11
CA LYS A 177 23.58 -1.81 13.38
C LYS A 177 22.30 -2.57 13.71
N ARG A 178 22.48 -3.85 14.01
CA ARG A 178 21.41 -4.73 14.47
C ARG A 178 20.96 -4.38 15.89
N CYS A 179 19.70 -4.62 16.19
CA CYS A 179 19.17 -4.48 17.56
C CYS A 179 19.49 -5.73 18.39
N TYR A 180 20.41 -5.60 19.35
CA TYR A 180 20.76 -6.67 20.31
C TYR A 180 19.94 -6.60 21.60
N LYS A 181 19.40 -5.43 21.92
CA LYS A 181 18.53 -5.20 23.07
C LYS A 181 17.65 -4.00 22.80
N LEU A 182 16.44 -4.02 23.36
CA LEU A 182 15.54 -2.89 23.45
C LEU A 182 15.38 -2.51 24.92
N GLU A 183 15.65 -1.25 25.23
CA GLU A 183 15.67 -0.71 26.58
C GLU A 183 14.79 0.54 26.63
N ILE A 184 13.89 0.59 27.61
CA ILE A 184 12.95 1.70 27.83
C ILE A 184 13.02 2.07 29.30
N CYS A 185 13.26 3.34 29.61
CA CYS A 185 13.37 3.84 30.99
C CYS A 185 14.32 2.99 31.85
N ASP A 186 15.53 2.72 31.33
CA ASP A 186 16.58 1.90 31.95
C ASP A 186 16.19 0.43 32.23
N LYS A 187 15.08 -0.03 31.64
CA LYS A 187 14.60 -1.41 31.73
C LYS A 187 14.76 -2.11 30.39
N ILE A 188 15.51 -3.22 30.38
CA ILE A 188 15.61 -4.09 29.22
C ILE A 188 14.27 -4.82 29.05
N ILE A 189 13.57 -4.54 27.97
CA ILE A 189 12.28 -5.17 27.64
C ILE A 189 12.42 -6.29 26.62
N TRP A 190 13.50 -6.29 25.83
CA TRP A 190 13.84 -7.37 24.92
C TRP A 190 15.36 -7.48 24.77
N LYS A 191 15.86 -8.70 24.60
CA LYS A 191 17.26 -9.00 24.32
C LYS A 191 17.35 -10.10 23.27
N HIS A 192 18.30 -9.96 22.36
CA HIS A 192 18.58 -10.96 21.34
C HIS A 192 19.05 -12.27 21.98
N GLU A 193 18.51 -13.37 21.49
CA GLU A 193 18.90 -14.73 21.86
C GLU A 193 19.69 -15.37 20.72
N GLU A 194 20.67 -16.19 21.07
CA GLU A 194 21.45 -16.93 20.09
C GLU A 194 20.53 -17.77 19.18
N ASN A 195 20.85 -17.82 17.89
CA ASN A 195 20.07 -18.50 16.84
C ASN A 195 18.68 -17.92 16.54
N ARG A 196 18.29 -16.78 17.15
CA ARG A 196 17.08 -16.05 16.74
C ARG A 196 17.40 -14.99 15.67
N PRO A 197 16.46 -14.73 14.74
CA PRO A 197 16.63 -13.64 13.80
C PRO A 197 16.69 -12.30 14.54
N PHE A 198 17.43 -11.35 13.97
CA PHE A 198 17.38 -9.96 14.41
C PHE A 198 16.10 -9.30 13.92
N PRO A 199 15.51 -8.37 14.69
CA PRO A 199 14.41 -7.57 14.19
C PRO A 199 14.89 -6.69 13.03
N LEU A 200 14.00 -6.44 12.08
CA LEU A 200 14.18 -5.52 10.95
C LEU A 200 13.91 -4.08 11.35
N SER A 201 12.98 -3.87 12.27
CA SER A 201 12.60 -2.54 12.73
C SER A 201 11.99 -2.55 14.13
N CYS A 202 11.88 -1.36 14.70
CA CYS A 202 11.05 -1.08 15.87
C CYS A 202 10.04 0.02 15.51
N ILE A 203 8.77 -0.32 15.60
CA ILE A 203 7.66 0.61 15.43
C ILE A 203 7.31 1.21 16.79
N VAL A 204 7.14 2.53 16.84
CA VAL A 204 6.71 3.26 18.01
C VAL A 204 5.42 4.00 17.68
N GLU A 205 4.34 3.59 18.33
CA GLU A 205 3.01 4.18 18.15
C GLU A 205 2.28 4.24 19.50
N ASN A 206 1.86 5.43 19.93
CA ASN A 206 1.12 5.66 21.19
C ASN A 206 1.77 4.92 22.39
N ASP A 207 3.06 5.17 22.61
CA ASP A 207 3.91 4.53 23.64
C ASP A 207 4.01 3.00 23.54
N THR A 208 3.52 2.40 22.45
CA THR A 208 3.68 0.98 22.18
C THR A 208 4.87 0.76 21.27
N PHE A 209 5.78 -0.11 21.69
CA PHE A 209 6.97 -0.48 20.94
C PHE A 209 6.76 -1.85 20.33
N THR A 210 6.83 -1.97 19.02
CA THR A 210 6.66 -3.24 18.31
C THR A 210 7.92 -3.60 17.55
N LEU A 211 8.60 -4.68 17.97
CA LEU A 211 9.72 -5.23 17.19
C LEU A 211 9.18 -6.08 16.05
N VAL A 212 9.65 -5.80 14.83
CA VAL A 212 9.25 -6.51 13.60
C VAL A 212 10.38 -7.42 13.16
N PHE A 213 10.06 -8.67 12.85
CA PHE A 213 11.04 -9.67 12.41
C PHE A 213 10.76 -10.14 10.98
N PRO A 214 11.77 -10.69 10.26
CA PRO A 214 11.58 -11.27 8.94
C PRO A 214 10.51 -12.38 8.94
N ILE A 215 9.70 -12.42 7.89
CA ILE A 215 8.75 -13.53 7.67
C ILE A 215 9.51 -14.76 7.15
N ASN A 216 9.15 -15.94 7.64
CA ASN A 216 9.66 -17.25 7.22
C ASN A 216 11.17 -17.48 7.46
N THR A 217 11.79 -16.82 8.44
CA THR A 217 13.06 -17.35 8.97
C THR A 217 12.79 -18.67 9.69
N PRO A 218 13.35 -19.81 9.23
CA PRO A 218 13.12 -21.10 9.87
C PRO A 218 13.65 -21.03 11.30
N TYR A 219 12.75 -21.08 12.28
CA TYR A 219 13.09 -21.24 13.68
C TYR A 219 12.65 -22.62 14.14
N ILE A 220 13.60 -23.38 14.71
CA ILE A 220 13.32 -24.65 15.36
C ILE A 220 12.84 -24.31 16.77
N THR A 221 11.53 -24.30 16.99
CA THR A 221 11.02 -24.40 18.36
C THR A 221 11.14 -25.86 18.82
N HIS A 222 11.29 -26.11 20.12
CA HIS A 222 11.22 -27.46 20.69
C HIS A 222 9.88 -28.20 20.41
N ASN A 223 8.86 -27.51 19.85
CA ASN A 223 7.52 -28.04 19.58
C ASN A 223 7.08 -27.94 18.11
N GLY A 224 7.99 -27.69 17.15
CA GLY A 224 7.69 -27.59 15.72
C GLY A 224 7.72 -26.17 15.15
N ALA A 225 7.87 -26.05 13.82
CA ALA A 225 7.98 -24.76 13.14
C ALA A 225 6.61 -24.08 12.99
N THR A 226 6.48 -22.83 13.45
CA THR A 226 5.34 -21.96 13.13
C THR A 226 5.83 -20.83 12.22
N ASN A 227 5.10 -20.60 11.11
CA ASN A 227 5.40 -19.55 10.12
C ASN A 227 4.72 -18.21 10.49
N ASP A 228 4.58 -17.94 11.79
CA ASP A 228 3.84 -16.77 12.25
C ASP A 228 4.73 -15.53 12.26
N THR A 229 4.12 -14.39 11.92
CA THR A 229 4.74 -13.08 12.08
C THR A 229 5.03 -12.84 13.55
N PHE A 230 6.30 -12.67 13.89
CA PHE A 230 6.71 -12.30 15.24
C PHE A 230 6.67 -10.78 15.35
N THR A 231 5.62 -10.26 15.95
CA THR A 231 5.59 -8.88 16.46
C THR A 231 5.48 -8.95 17.96
N PHE A 232 6.41 -8.33 18.68
CA PHE A 232 6.34 -8.21 20.14
C PHE A 232 6.03 -6.77 20.47
N SER A 233 4.86 -6.53 21.06
CA SER A 233 4.40 -5.21 21.46
C SER A 233 4.56 -5.02 22.96
N PHE A 234 5.19 -3.92 23.35
CA PHE A 234 5.46 -3.58 24.75
C PHE A 234 4.82 -2.22 25.05
N LYS A 235 4.20 -2.09 26.24
CA LYS A 235 3.85 -0.79 26.83
C LYS A 235 4.72 -0.58 28.07
N PRO A 236 5.28 0.62 28.26
CA PRO A 236 6.00 1.00 29.48
C PRO A 236 5.19 0.71 30.75
#